data_AF-A0A219AFQ6-F1
#
_entry.id   AF-A0A219AFQ6-F1
#
_cell.length_a   1.000
_cell.length_b   1.000
_cell.length_c   1.000
_cell.angle_alpha   90.00
_cell.angle_beta   90.00
_cell.angle_gamma   90.00
#
_symmetry.space_group_name_H-M   'P 1'
#
loop_
_entity.id
_entity.type
_entity.pdbx_description
1 polymer ?
#
loop_
_entity_poly.entity_id
_entity_poly.type
_entity_poly.pdbx_seq_one_letter_code
_entity_poly.pdbx_strand_id
1 'polypeptide(L)'
;MKNIKWMKKPPVLRNQETNKFSNQQNYKIMKKPKLYIDTVDYMDLHSVCQTTAQRKLAELRKRYGVPPRKPLPIQIYCRHFDFEIEEVRQHFA
;
A
#
# COMPACT_ATOMS: atom_id res chain seq x y z
N MET A 1 -18.98 63.27 23.11
CA MET A 1 -18.06 62.18 22.71
C MET A 1 -18.78 61.30 21.70
N LYS A 2 -18.31 61.21 20.45
CA LYS A 2 -18.97 60.44 19.38
C LYS A 2 -18.30 59.07 19.26
N ASN A 3 -19.08 58.01 19.40
CA ASN A 3 -18.66 56.62 19.44
C ASN A 3 -18.39 56.11 18.01
N ILE A 4 -17.12 56.00 17.62
CA ILE A 4 -16.71 55.54 16.28
C ILE A 4 -16.85 54.02 16.24
N LYS A 5 -17.93 53.53 15.61
CA LYS A 5 -18.11 52.10 15.29
C LYS A 5 -17.06 51.69 14.26
N TRP A 6 -16.10 50.88 14.67
CA TRP A 6 -15.19 50.18 13.77
C TRP A 6 -16.00 49.26 12.86
N MET A 7 -16.17 49.64 11.59
CA MET A 7 -16.85 48.82 10.59
C MET A 7 -16.01 47.56 10.33
N LYS A 8 -16.59 46.38 10.53
CA LYS A 8 -15.96 45.10 10.15
C LYS A 8 -15.74 45.11 8.63
N LYS A 9 -14.54 44.73 8.19
CA LYS A 9 -14.21 44.61 6.75
C LYS A 9 -15.24 43.72 6.04
N PRO A 10 -15.65 44.06 4.81
CA PRO A 10 -16.54 43.19 4.03
C PRO A 10 -15.85 41.87 3.70
N PRO A 11 -16.60 40.76 3.60
CA PRO A 11 -16.02 39.46 3.29
C PRO A 11 -15.43 39.46 1.87
N VAL A 12 -14.18 39.02 1.76
CA VAL A 12 -13.52 38.80 0.48
C VAL A 12 -14.24 37.66 -0.24
N LEU A 13 -14.83 37.94 -1.40
CA LEU A 13 -15.35 36.91 -2.31
C LEU A 13 -14.16 36.07 -2.78
N ARG A 14 -13.96 34.93 -2.14
CA ARG A 14 -12.95 33.95 -2.52
C ARG A 14 -13.39 33.35 -3.85
N ASN A 15 -12.72 33.71 -4.94
CA ASN A 15 -12.96 33.12 -6.25
C ASN A 15 -12.94 31.59 -6.12
N GLN A 16 -14.11 30.97 -6.26
CA GLN A 16 -14.24 29.54 -6.46
C GLN A 16 -13.84 29.23 -7.90
N GLU A 17 -12.55 29.29 -8.18
CA GLU A 17 -11.99 28.45 -9.24
C GLU A 17 -11.92 27.03 -8.69
N THR A 18 -13.08 26.39 -8.55
CA THR A 18 -13.08 24.93 -8.58
C THR A 18 -12.72 24.55 -10.00
N ASN A 19 -11.42 24.47 -10.27
CA ASN A 19 -10.87 23.61 -11.30
C ASN A 19 -11.32 22.19 -10.92
N LYS A 20 -12.57 21.86 -11.24
CA LYS A 20 -13.10 20.51 -11.27
C LYS A 20 -12.46 19.86 -12.48
N PHE A 21 -11.14 19.65 -12.40
CA PHE A 21 -10.57 18.49 -13.07
C PHE A 21 -11.32 17.32 -12.46
N SER A 22 -12.22 16.78 -13.27
CA SER A 22 -12.95 15.57 -13.03
C SER A 22 -11.95 14.47 -12.69
N ASN A 23 -11.65 14.31 -11.40
CA ASN A 23 -10.98 13.15 -10.85
C ASN A 23 -11.82 11.87 -11.02
N GLN A 24 -12.94 11.94 -11.75
CA GLN A 24 -13.88 10.85 -11.94
C GLN A 24 -13.51 9.86 -13.06
N GLN A 25 -12.40 10.06 -13.78
CA GLN A 25 -12.01 9.16 -14.89
C GLN A 25 -10.65 8.45 -14.74
N ASN A 26 -9.98 8.54 -13.58
CA ASN A 26 -8.63 7.96 -13.41
C ASN A 26 -8.44 7.04 -12.20
N TYR A 27 -9.50 6.42 -11.66
CA TYR A 27 -9.38 5.44 -10.56
C TYR A 27 -9.27 3.98 -10.99
N LYS A 28 -8.92 3.71 -12.26
CA LYS A 28 -8.02 2.57 -12.53
C LYS A 28 -6.61 3.01 -12.14
N ILE A 29 -6.39 3.30 -10.86
CA ILE A 29 -5.05 3.23 -10.28
C ILE A 29 -4.68 1.76 -10.45
N MET A 30 -3.97 1.42 -11.52
CA MET A 30 -3.42 0.08 -11.72
C MET A 30 -2.68 -0.26 -10.42
N LYS A 31 -3.23 -1.16 -9.60
CA LYS A 31 -2.57 -1.59 -8.37
C LYS A 31 -1.18 -2.03 -8.80
N LYS A 32 -0.15 -1.40 -8.22
CA LYS A 32 1.22 -1.77 -8.55
C LYS A 32 1.39 -3.26 -8.23
N PRO A 33 2.02 -4.05 -9.12
CA PRO A 33 2.18 -5.47 -8.90
C PRO A 33 2.94 -5.70 -7.60
N LYS A 34 2.47 -6.67 -6.80
CA LYS A 34 3.10 -6.99 -5.52
C LYS A 34 4.51 -7.52 -5.75
N LEU A 35 5.50 -6.95 -5.04
CA LEU A 35 6.92 -7.25 -5.21
C LEU A 35 7.49 -8.13 -4.09
N TYR A 36 6.79 -8.20 -2.96
CA TYR A 36 7.26 -8.86 -1.75
C TYR A 36 6.13 -9.63 -1.08
N ILE A 37 6.49 -10.70 -0.41
CA ILE A 37 5.59 -11.49 0.43
C ILE A 37 5.77 -11.04 1.89
N ASP A 38 4.68 -10.58 2.48
CA ASP A 38 4.58 -10.25 3.89
C ASP A 38 4.00 -11.43 4.70
N THR A 39 3.80 -11.21 6.00
CA THR A 39 3.32 -12.28 6.89
C THR A 39 1.87 -12.65 6.59
N VAL A 40 1.03 -11.67 6.27
CA VAL A 40 -0.39 -11.88 5.98
C VAL A 40 -0.53 -12.67 4.70
N ASP A 41 0.23 -12.31 3.66
CA ASP A 41 0.26 -13.06 2.41
C ASP A 41 0.61 -14.53 2.62
N TYR A 42 1.61 -14.80 3.46
CA TYR A 42 2.04 -16.16 3.74
C TYR A 42 0.98 -16.93 4.54
N MET A 43 0.29 -16.25 5.47
CA MET A 43 -0.83 -16.84 6.20
C MET A 43 -1.96 -17.23 5.25
N ASP A 44 -2.32 -16.36 4.31
CA ASP A 44 -3.41 -16.56 3.36
C ASP A 44 -3.09 -17.71 2.38
N LEU A 45 -1.86 -17.71 1.82
CA LEU A 45 -1.43 -18.74 0.85
C LEU A 45 -1.26 -20.13 1.46
N HIS A 46 -0.86 -20.22 2.73
CA HIS A 46 -0.54 -21.51 3.37
C HIS A 46 -1.54 -21.91 4.47
N SER A 47 -2.56 -21.10 4.75
CA SER A 47 -3.53 -21.32 5.85
C SER A 47 -2.86 -21.56 7.21
N VAL A 48 -1.87 -20.73 7.57
CA VAL A 48 -1.12 -20.88 8.84
C VAL A 48 -1.32 -19.68 9.77
N CYS A 49 -1.06 -19.89 11.06
CA CYS A 49 -1.08 -18.79 12.04
C CYS A 49 0.10 -17.84 11.86
N GLN A 50 -0.05 -16.62 12.40
CA GLN A 50 0.93 -15.53 12.28
C GLN A 50 2.34 -15.91 12.75
N THR A 51 2.45 -16.56 13.91
CA THR A 51 3.75 -16.97 14.47
C THR A 51 4.49 -17.94 13.55
N THR A 52 3.76 -18.90 12.98
CA THR A 52 4.33 -19.87 12.02
C THR A 52 4.76 -19.18 10.74
N ALA A 53 3.93 -18.28 10.20
CA ALA A 53 4.26 -17.51 9.00
C ALA A 53 5.53 -16.66 9.20
N GLN A 54 5.65 -15.94 10.33
CA GLN A 54 6.83 -15.15 10.65
C GLN A 54 8.10 -16.02 10.73
N ARG A 55 8.01 -17.17 11.41
CA ARG A 55 9.15 -18.09 11.54
C ARG A 55 9.58 -18.63 10.19
N LYS A 56 8.63 -19.05 9.36
CA LYS A 56 8.91 -19.59 8.02
C LYS A 56 9.49 -18.54 7.08
N LEU A 57 8.95 -17.32 7.08
CA LEU A 57 9.52 -16.22 6.31
C LEU A 57 10.94 -15.86 6.78
N ALA A 58 11.23 -15.91 8.09
CA ALA A 58 12.57 -15.71 8.60
C ALA A 58 13.55 -16.83 8.19
N GLU A 59 13.11 -18.09 8.23
CA GLU A 59 13.86 -19.25 7.74
C GLU A 59 14.20 -19.08 6.24
N LEU A 60 13.23 -18.67 5.42
CA LEU A 60 13.43 -18.40 3.99
C LEU A 60 14.41 -17.25 3.75
N ARG A 61 14.26 -16.13 4.46
CA ARG A 61 15.19 -14.99 4.35
C ARG A 61 16.62 -15.42 4.66
N LYS A 62 16.82 -16.19 5.73
CA LYS A 62 18.13 -16.74 6.10
C LYS A 62 18.67 -17.67 5.01
N ARG A 63 17.84 -18.57 4.49
CA ARG A 63 18.23 -19.54 3.45
C ARG A 63 18.69 -18.88 2.15
N TYR A 64 18.04 -17.80 1.76
CA TYR A 64 18.32 -17.09 0.50
C TYR A 64 19.16 -15.81 0.68
N GLY A 65 19.76 -15.60 1.85
CA GLY A 65 20.64 -14.45 2.11
C GLY A 65 19.94 -13.09 2.09
N VAL A 66 18.62 -13.06 2.31
CA VAL A 66 17.86 -11.81 2.41
C VAL A 66 18.09 -11.19 3.80
N PRO A 67 18.47 -9.90 3.88
CA PRO A 67 18.67 -9.25 5.17
C PRO A 67 17.42 -9.34 6.07
N PRO A 68 17.57 -9.56 7.38
CA PRO A 68 16.44 -9.84 8.29
C PRO A 68 15.41 -8.70 8.39
N ARG A 69 15.81 -7.46 8.08
CA ARG A 69 14.94 -6.27 8.03
C ARG A 69 14.30 -6.02 6.67
N LYS A 70 14.64 -6.81 5.64
CA LYS A 70 14.05 -6.69 4.31
C LYS A 70 12.94 -7.73 4.13
N PRO A 71 11.82 -7.36 3.47
CA PRO A 71 10.77 -8.31 3.16
C PRO A 71 11.26 -9.34 2.13
N LEU A 72 10.62 -10.51 2.08
CA LEU A 72 11.02 -11.58 1.16
C LEU A 72 10.57 -11.20 -0.26
N PRO A 73 11.48 -11.11 -1.25
CA PRO A 73 11.10 -10.87 -2.64
C PRO A 73 10.18 -11.97 -3.17
N ILE A 74 9.11 -11.59 -3.89
CA ILE A 74 8.14 -12.54 -4.44
C ILE A 74 8.79 -13.56 -5.38
N GLN A 75 9.83 -13.16 -6.12
CA GLN A 75 10.60 -14.05 -7.01
C GLN A 75 11.27 -15.19 -6.23
N ILE A 76 11.82 -14.90 -5.04
CA ILE A 76 12.48 -15.91 -4.20
C ILE A 76 11.43 -16.84 -3.62
N TYR A 77 10.30 -16.30 -3.18
CA TYR A 77 9.17 -17.08 -2.69
C TYR A 77 8.63 -18.03 -3.76
N CYS A 78 8.30 -17.51 -4.95
CA CYS A 78 7.77 -18.29 -6.06
C CYS A 78 8.74 -19.39 -6.50
N ARG A 79 10.04 -19.08 -6.60
CA ARG A 79 11.07 -20.09 -6.89
C ARG A 79 11.16 -21.18 -5.82
N HIS A 80 10.94 -20.85 -4.55
CA HIS A 80 11.04 -21.83 -3.46
C HIS A 80 9.89 -22.84 -3.49
N PHE A 81 8.68 -22.39 -3.83
CA PHE A 81 7.45 -23.20 -3.82
C PHE A 81 7.02 -23.66 -5.22
N ASP A 82 7.79 -23.34 -6.25
CA ASP A 82 7.52 -23.64 -7.65
C ASP A 82 6.18 -23.06 -8.14
N PHE A 83 5.89 -21.82 -7.74
CA PHE A 83 4.71 -21.06 -8.17
C PHE A 83 5.00 -20.12 -9.32
N GLU A 84 4.00 -19.85 -10.16
CA GLU A 84 4.08 -18.76 -11.11
C GLU A 84 3.88 -17.41 -10.41
N ILE A 85 4.75 -16.44 -10.72
CA ILE A 85 4.69 -15.10 -10.11
C ILE A 85 3.35 -14.41 -10.41
N GLU A 86 2.79 -14.62 -11.59
CA GLU A 86 1.52 -14.01 -12.00
C GLU A 86 0.32 -14.58 -11.24
N GLU A 87 0.31 -15.89 -10.94
CA GLU A 87 -0.73 -16.50 -10.09
C GLU A 87 -0.73 -15.88 -8.69
N VAL A 88 0.46 -15.76 -8.09
CA VAL A 88 0.60 -15.13 -6.76
C VAL A 88 0.18 -13.66 -6.82
N ARG A 89 0.50 -12.93 -7.89
CA ARG A 89 0.06 -11.54 -8.05
C ARG A 89 -1.45 -11.41 -8.21
N GLN A 90 -2.09 -12.30 -8.97
CA GLN A 90 -3.53 -12.32 -9.16
C GLN A 90 -4.27 -12.62 -7.85
N HIS A 91 -3.72 -13.47 -6.99
CA HIS A 91 -4.30 -13.78 -5.68
C HIS A 91 -4.48 -12.54 -4.79
N PHE A 92 -3.62 -11.53 -4.95
CA PHE A 92 -3.65 -10.29 -4.14
C PHE A 92 -4.09 -9.03 -4.91
N ALA A 93 -4.44 -9.15 -6.19
CA ALA A 93 -4.89 -8.03 -7.04
C ALA A 93 -6.37 -7.69 -6.79
#